data_AF-A0A437LZ69-F1
#
_entry.id   AF-A0A437LZ69-F1
#
_cell.length_a   1.000
_cell.length_b   1.000
_cell.length_c   1.000
_cell.angle_alpha   90.00
_cell.angle_beta   90.00
_cell.angle_gamma   90.00
#
_symmetry.space_group_name_H-M   'P 1'
#
loop_
_entity.id
_entity.type
_entity.pdbx_description
1 polymer ?
#
loop_
_entity_poly.entity_id
_entity_poly.type
_entity_poly.pdbx_seq_one_letter_code
_entity_poly.pdbx_strand_id
1 'polypeptide(L)'
;MVGMGGLMRRNVGARGRVQSSLIGAGTIGAPAEAERSRAMAQPSLSQFDALMPIRVAAGLLYIPHWLYKVMNMSGSATFFESAGFYPGMFFLYLALVTEGICAVSFIFNIQVKWTGFMSAGVLAVAAYAVLATKGFGWLWNKGGIEYIVLWAFLSVVFAAEAWRREWVANGRLSLFGTPRYA
;
A
#
# COMPACT_ATOMS: atom_id res chain seq x y z
N MET A 1 45.79 -62.05 -59.82
CA MET A 1 47.24 -62.30 -59.61
C MET A 1 47.82 -61.07 -58.94
N VAL A 2 48.44 -61.26 -57.76
CA VAL A 2 49.68 -60.62 -57.24
C VAL A 2 49.75 -59.07 -57.28
N GLY A 3 50.07 -58.29 -56.25
CA GLY A 3 50.67 -58.47 -54.92
C GLY A 3 50.64 -57.11 -54.19
N MET A 4 50.48 -57.06 -52.86
CA MET A 4 51.54 -56.98 -51.84
C MET A 4 52.53 -55.80 -51.96
N GLY A 5 52.64 -55.03 -50.85
CA GLY A 5 53.73 -54.11 -50.53
C GLY A 5 53.31 -52.64 -50.63
N GLY A 6 53.08 -51.86 -49.57
CA GLY A 6 53.74 -51.84 -48.27
C GLY A 6 54.79 -50.73 -48.25
N LEU A 7 54.41 -49.49 -47.92
CA LEU A 7 55.37 -48.51 -47.37
C LEU A 7 54.69 -47.51 -46.42
N MET A 8 54.37 -48.04 -45.25
CA MET A 8 54.78 -47.54 -43.94
C MET A 8 55.56 -46.20 -43.93
N ARG A 9 54.89 -45.08 -43.61
CA ARG A 9 55.49 -43.99 -42.83
C ARG A 9 54.81 -43.94 -41.47
N ARG A 10 55.45 -44.59 -40.49
CA ARG A 10 55.12 -44.44 -39.07
C ARG A 10 55.49 -43.02 -38.66
N ASN A 11 54.50 -42.20 -38.30
CA ASN A 11 54.72 -41.08 -37.41
C ASN A 11 54.12 -41.46 -36.05
N VAL A 12 55.01 -41.92 -35.16
CA VAL A 12 54.69 -42.27 -33.78
C VAL A 12 54.73 -40.97 -32.99
N GLY A 13 53.57 -40.54 -32.47
CA GLY A 13 53.48 -39.34 -31.65
C GLY A 13 52.09 -39.11 -31.07
N ALA A 14 51.82 -39.75 -29.93
CA ALA A 14 50.87 -39.35 -28.90
C ALA A 14 49.35 -39.29 -29.23
N ARG A 15 48.71 -40.44 -28.94
CA ARG A 15 47.40 -40.63 -28.27
C ARG A 15 46.59 -39.36 -27.93
N GLY A 16 45.31 -39.35 -28.36
CA GLY A 16 44.30 -38.59 -27.61
C GLY A 16 42.96 -38.32 -28.30
N ARG A 17 42.17 -39.37 -28.55
CA ARG A 17 40.69 -39.36 -28.52
C ARG A 17 39.95 -38.49 -29.56
N VAL A 18 39.43 -39.19 -30.57
CA VAL A 18 38.26 -38.80 -31.36
C VAL A 18 37.10 -38.50 -30.39
N GLN A 19 36.51 -37.31 -30.50
CA GLN A 19 35.19 -37.04 -29.95
C GLN A 19 34.32 -36.43 -31.06
N SER A 20 33.69 -37.31 -31.86
CA SER A 20 32.45 -36.95 -32.51
C SER A 20 31.38 -36.92 -31.43
N SER A 21 30.84 -35.75 -31.12
CA SER A 21 29.77 -35.59 -30.15
C SER A 21 28.94 -34.40 -30.57
N LEU A 22 27.83 -34.72 -31.27
CA LEU A 22 26.53 -34.07 -31.18
C LEU A 22 26.55 -32.56 -30.88
N ILE A 23 26.34 -31.78 -31.94
CA ILE A 23 25.86 -30.40 -31.82
C ILE A 23 24.48 -30.48 -31.15
N GLY A 24 24.49 -30.40 -29.83
CA GLY A 24 23.31 -30.30 -28.99
C GLY A 24 22.65 -28.96 -29.22
N ALA A 25 21.32 -29.01 -29.41
CA ALA A 25 20.44 -27.86 -29.48
C ALA A 25 20.71 -26.89 -28.33
N GLY A 26 21.31 -25.75 -28.66
CA GLY A 26 21.46 -24.62 -27.76
C GLY A 26 20.08 -24.07 -27.40
N THR A 27 19.77 -24.12 -26.11
CA THR A 27 18.51 -23.70 -25.48
C THR A 27 18.33 -22.18 -25.56
N ILE A 28 17.54 -21.72 -26.52
CA ILE A 28 17.06 -20.32 -26.65
C ILE A 28 15.90 -20.04 -25.66
N GLY A 29 15.95 -20.60 -24.45
CA GLY A 29 14.84 -20.54 -23.47
C GLY A 29 15.23 -20.21 -22.03
N ALA A 30 16.51 -20.32 -21.67
CA ALA A 30 16.96 -20.22 -20.28
C ALA A 30 16.81 -18.85 -19.59
N PRO A 31 16.90 -17.67 -20.26
CA PRO A 31 16.88 -16.41 -19.51
C PRO A 31 15.48 -16.04 -19.00
N ALA A 32 14.42 -16.30 -19.78
CA ALA A 32 13.06 -15.93 -19.43
C ALA A 32 12.52 -16.75 -18.25
N GLU A 33 12.88 -18.04 -18.19
CA GLU A 33 12.41 -18.94 -17.14
C GLU A 33 13.14 -18.67 -15.82
N ALA A 34 14.44 -18.38 -15.86
CA ALA A 34 15.21 -17.97 -14.68
C ALA A 34 14.77 -16.60 -14.13
N GLU A 35 14.39 -15.66 -15.00
CA GLU A 35 13.84 -14.35 -14.61
C GLU A 35 12.44 -14.49 -13.99
N ARG A 36 11.61 -15.39 -14.55
CA ARG A 36 10.29 -15.74 -14.01
C ARG A 36 10.38 -16.49 -12.68
N SER A 37 11.35 -17.39 -12.52
CA SER A 37 11.62 -18.08 -11.25
C SER A 37 12.18 -17.14 -10.18
N ARG A 38 12.99 -16.15 -10.55
CA ARG A 38 13.44 -15.07 -9.64
C ARG A 38 12.29 -14.16 -9.20
N ALA A 39 11.34 -13.88 -10.09
CA ALA A 39 10.12 -13.17 -9.75
C ALA A 39 9.18 -13.98 -8.83
N MET A 40 9.27 -15.31 -8.83
CA MET A 40 8.46 -16.19 -7.98
C MET A 40 9.12 -16.57 -6.65
N ALA A 41 10.44 -16.41 -6.49
CA ALA A 41 11.19 -17.03 -5.39
C ALA A 41 11.64 -16.08 -4.25
N GLN A 42 11.23 -14.81 -4.24
CA GLN A 42 11.51 -13.94 -3.10
C GLN A 42 10.23 -13.41 -2.48
N PRO A 43 9.87 -13.78 -1.23
CA PRO A 43 9.14 -12.87 -0.37
C PRO A 43 10.16 -11.79 0.03
N SER A 44 10.42 -10.88 -0.90
CA SER A 44 11.30 -9.75 -0.64
C SER A 44 10.67 -8.91 0.45
N LEU A 45 11.50 -8.26 1.26
CA LEU A 45 11.08 -7.20 2.17
C LEU A 45 10.28 -6.07 1.46
N SER A 46 10.21 -6.09 0.11
CA SER A 46 9.27 -5.36 -0.73
C SER A 46 7.78 -5.67 -0.49
N GLN A 47 7.45 -6.72 0.27
CA GLN A 47 6.07 -7.06 0.61
C GLN A 47 5.53 -6.19 1.77
N PHE A 48 6.41 -5.48 2.48
CA PHE A 48 6.01 -4.32 3.27
C PHE A 48 5.72 -3.17 2.32
N ASP A 49 4.46 -3.04 1.99
CA ASP A 49 3.96 -1.86 1.37
C ASP A 49 4.20 -0.67 2.30
N ALA A 50 5.06 0.28 1.92
CA ALA A 50 5.49 1.37 2.80
C ALA A 50 4.31 2.19 3.35
N LEU A 51 3.19 2.21 2.63
CA LEU A 51 1.96 2.89 3.07
C LEU A 51 1.14 2.09 4.07
N MET A 52 1.32 0.77 4.18
CA MET A 52 0.61 -0.07 5.15
C MET A 52 0.84 0.38 6.60
N PRO A 53 2.08 0.49 7.12
CA PRO A 53 2.28 0.89 8.51
C PRO A 53 1.79 2.32 8.77
N ILE A 54 1.89 3.21 7.78
CA ILE A 54 1.41 4.60 7.89
C ILE A 54 -0.12 4.63 7.95
N ARG A 55 -0.80 3.85 7.11
CA ARG A 55 -2.26 3.69 7.12
C ARG A 55 -2.74 3.12 8.45
N VAL A 56 -2.10 2.05 8.93
CA VAL A 56 -2.44 1.44 10.23
C VAL A 56 -2.23 2.43 11.36
N ALA A 57 -1.11 3.15 11.38
CA ALA A 57 -0.85 4.20 12.38
C ALA A 57 -1.92 5.31 12.31
N ALA A 58 -2.29 5.77 11.11
CA ALA A 58 -3.36 6.74 10.93
C ALA A 58 -4.72 6.22 11.47
N GLY A 59 -5.03 4.94 11.27
CA GLY A 59 -6.21 4.31 11.87
C GLY A 59 -6.17 4.26 13.39
N LEU A 60 -5.00 3.91 13.95
CA LEU A 60 -4.80 3.88 15.41
C LEU A 60 -4.92 5.26 16.05
N LEU A 61 -4.53 6.34 15.35
CA LEU A 61 -4.65 7.71 15.87
C LEU A 61 -6.11 8.14 16.09
N TYR A 62 -7.09 7.53 15.42
CA TYR A 62 -8.50 7.77 15.71
C TYR A 62 -8.94 7.23 17.07
N ILE A 63 -8.30 6.19 17.61
CA ILE A 63 -8.69 5.55 18.87
C ILE A 63 -8.67 6.55 20.06
N PRO A 64 -7.58 7.28 20.35
CA PRO A 64 -7.60 8.25 21.44
C PRO A 64 -8.59 9.38 21.21
N HIS A 65 -8.83 9.79 19.95
CA HIS A 65 -9.77 10.84 19.60
C HIS A 65 -11.23 10.40 19.83
N TRP A 66 -11.52 9.15 19.49
CA TRP A 66 -12.81 8.52 19.71
C TRP A 66 -13.05 8.31 21.21
N LEU A 67 -12.07 7.75 21.92
CA LEU A 67 -12.15 7.48 23.36
C LEU A 67 -12.36 8.77 24.15
N TYR A 68 -11.61 9.85 23.83
CA TYR A 68 -11.80 11.15 24.48
C TYR A 68 -13.24 11.66 24.35
N LYS A 69 -13.84 11.53 23.17
CA LYS A 69 -15.23 11.96 22.93
C LYS A 69 -16.25 11.15 23.71
N VAL A 70 -16.05 9.83 23.82
CA VAL A 70 -16.94 8.95 24.60
C VAL A 70 -16.79 9.21 26.10
N MET A 71 -15.57 9.46 26.58
CA MET A 71 -15.33 9.76 28.00
C MET A 71 -15.81 11.16 28.41
N ASN A 72 -15.88 12.10 27.47
CA ASN A 72 -16.29 13.48 27.72
C ASN A 72 -17.35 13.96 26.71
N MET A 73 -18.50 13.27 26.69
CA MET A 73 -19.55 13.55 25.71
C MET A 73 -20.12 14.96 25.83
N SER A 74 -20.40 15.43 27.06
CA SER A 74 -20.94 16.78 27.28
C SER A 74 -19.97 17.86 26.81
N GLY A 75 -18.69 17.78 27.21
CA GLY A 75 -17.67 18.73 26.78
C GLY A 75 -17.43 18.70 25.27
N SER A 76 -17.49 17.51 24.66
CA SER A 76 -17.35 17.37 23.21
C SER A 76 -18.54 17.97 22.46
N ALA A 77 -19.77 17.79 22.97
CA ALA A 77 -20.97 18.42 22.40
C ALA A 77 -20.90 19.95 22.49
N THR A 78 -20.49 20.50 23.65
CA THR A 78 -20.27 21.95 23.79
C THR A 78 -19.19 22.47 22.84
N PHE A 79 -18.14 21.69 22.57
CA PHE A 79 -17.12 22.05 21.58
C PHE A 79 -17.67 22.13 20.16
N PHE A 80 -18.56 21.20 19.77
CA PHE A 80 -19.24 21.29 18.48
C PHE A 80 -20.15 22.52 18.39
N GLU A 81 -20.89 22.83 19.46
CA GLU A 81 -21.76 24.01 19.50
C GLU A 81 -20.97 25.32 19.43
N SER A 82 -19.82 25.40 20.10
CA SER A 82 -18.95 26.58 20.03
C SER A 82 -18.32 26.78 18.65
N ALA A 83 -18.20 25.72 17.84
CA ALA A 83 -17.84 25.78 16.43
C ALA A 83 -19.03 26.10 15.49
N GLY A 84 -20.23 26.31 16.04
CA GLY A 84 -21.46 26.64 15.30
C GLY A 84 -22.28 25.43 14.85
N PHE A 85 -21.94 24.22 15.29
CA PHE A 85 -22.66 23.00 14.92
C PHE A 85 -23.79 22.71 15.91
N TYR A 86 -25.02 23.05 15.52
CA TYR A 86 -26.23 22.82 16.32
C TYR A 86 -27.14 21.77 15.68
N PRO A 87 -27.67 20.78 16.44
CA PRO A 87 -27.39 20.49 17.85
C PRO A 87 -26.07 19.74 18.07
N GLY A 88 -25.27 20.09 19.08
CA GLY A 88 -23.91 19.55 19.26
C GLY A 88 -23.85 18.04 19.42
N MET A 89 -24.82 17.46 20.12
CA MET A 89 -24.92 16.01 20.33
C MET A 89 -25.06 15.23 19.02
N PHE A 90 -25.77 15.77 18.02
CA PHE A 90 -25.89 15.12 16.72
C PHE A 90 -24.53 15.03 16.01
N PHE A 91 -23.79 16.15 15.99
CA PHE A 91 -22.46 16.19 15.37
C PHE A 91 -21.43 15.37 16.13
N LEU A 92 -21.55 15.28 17.46
CA LEU A 92 -20.76 14.36 18.28
C LEU A 92 -20.97 12.90 17.87
N TYR A 93 -22.22 12.45 17.76
CA TYR A 93 -22.50 11.07 17.32
C TYR A 93 -22.02 10.82 15.90
N LEU A 94 -22.21 11.78 14.99
CA LEU A 94 -21.71 11.69 13.63
C LEU A 94 -20.18 11.55 13.60
N ALA A 95 -19.46 12.34 14.41
CA ALA A 95 -18.02 12.23 14.56
C ALA A 95 -17.61 10.86 15.12
N LEU A 96 -18.28 10.37 16.18
CA LEU A 96 -17.98 9.06 16.76
C LEU A 96 -18.16 7.91 15.76
N VAL A 97 -19.25 7.92 14.99
CA VAL A 97 -19.51 6.90 13.97
C VAL A 97 -18.47 6.95 12.87
N THR A 98 -18.20 8.14 12.33
CA THR A 98 -17.26 8.31 11.22
C THR A 98 -15.81 8.03 11.62
N GLU A 99 -15.38 8.47 12.80
CA GLU A 99 -14.05 8.13 13.36
C GLU A 99 -13.90 6.64 13.59
N GLY A 100 -14.94 5.96 14.10
CA GLY A 100 -14.94 4.51 14.29
C GLY A 100 -14.83 3.75 12.96
N ILE A 101 -15.60 4.15 11.95
CA ILE A 101 -15.51 3.58 10.59
C ILE A 101 -14.11 3.79 10.02
N CYS A 102 -13.56 5.01 10.09
CA CYS A 102 -12.22 5.31 9.58
C CYS A 102 -11.14 4.50 10.32
N ALA A 103 -11.22 4.37 11.64
CA ALA A 103 -10.27 3.58 12.44
C ALA A 103 -10.25 2.11 12.00
N VAL A 104 -11.43 1.47 11.96
CA VAL A 104 -11.55 0.06 11.57
C VAL A 104 -11.09 -0.14 10.13
N SER A 105 -11.55 0.69 9.20
CA SER A 105 -11.16 0.60 7.79
C SER A 105 -9.67 0.80 7.57
N PHE A 106 -9.04 1.76 8.25
CA PHE A 106 -7.61 2.01 8.13
C PHE A 106 -6.75 1.00 8.88
N ILE A 107 -7.27 0.26 9.85
CA ILE A 107 -6.52 -0.84 10.47
C ILE A 107 -6.61 -2.09 9.58
N PHE A 108 -7.82 -2.50 9.24
CA PHE A 108 -8.08 -3.78 8.54
C PHE A 108 -8.05 -3.71 7.01
N ASN A 109 -7.76 -2.54 6.43
CA ASN A 109 -7.72 -2.32 4.98
C ASN A 109 -9.10 -2.47 4.29
N ILE A 110 -10.17 -2.11 4.98
CA ILE A 110 -11.54 -2.30 4.49
C ILE A 110 -11.99 -1.04 3.75
N GLN A 111 -12.23 -1.15 2.44
CA GLN A 111 -12.77 -0.06 1.59
C GLN A 111 -12.00 1.28 1.72
N VAL A 112 -10.67 1.22 1.83
CA VAL A 112 -9.77 2.39 2.01
C VAL A 112 -9.94 3.44 0.91
N LYS A 113 -10.36 3.02 -0.28
CA LYS A 113 -10.80 3.90 -1.38
C LYS A 113 -11.75 4.99 -0.89
N TRP A 114 -12.88 4.59 -0.29
CA TRP A 114 -13.90 5.52 0.15
C TRP A 114 -13.64 6.08 1.54
N THR A 115 -13.14 5.24 2.45
CA THR A 115 -12.88 5.69 3.81
C THR A 115 -11.71 6.66 3.89
N GLY A 116 -10.79 6.67 2.92
CA GLY A 116 -9.79 7.72 2.74
C GLY A 116 -10.40 9.10 2.53
N PHE A 117 -11.38 9.22 1.63
CA PHE A 117 -12.11 10.47 1.43
C PHE A 117 -13.02 10.83 2.60
N MET A 118 -13.67 9.85 3.22
CA MET A 118 -14.45 10.07 4.44
C MET A 118 -13.58 10.65 5.55
N SER A 119 -12.40 10.06 5.79
CA SER A 119 -11.43 10.53 6.77
C SER A 119 -10.95 11.95 6.46
N ALA A 120 -10.61 12.25 5.19
CA ALA A 120 -10.24 13.59 4.77
C ALA A 120 -11.36 14.61 5.03
N GLY A 121 -12.63 14.24 4.77
CA GLY A 121 -13.79 15.08 5.05
C GLY A 121 -13.99 15.36 6.54
N VAL A 122 -13.89 14.32 7.38
CA VAL A 122 -13.96 14.46 8.85
C VAL A 122 -12.85 15.38 9.36
N LEU A 123 -11.63 15.22 8.85
CA LEU A 123 -10.49 16.06 9.24
C LEU A 123 -10.65 17.50 8.74
N ALA A 124 -11.26 17.73 7.58
CA ALA A 124 -11.60 19.08 7.12
C ALA A 124 -12.62 19.76 8.06
N VAL A 125 -13.64 19.04 8.52
CA VAL A 125 -14.60 19.54 9.53
C VAL A 125 -13.88 19.81 10.86
N ALA A 126 -12.96 18.94 11.28
CA ALA A 126 -12.18 19.15 12.49
C ALA A 126 -11.27 20.39 12.39
N ALA A 127 -10.62 20.61 11.24
CA ALA A 127 -9.81 21.80 10.99
C ALA A 127 -10.67 23.07 11.06
N TYR A 128 -11.85 23.05 10.42
CA TYR A 128 -12.80 24.14 10.53
C TYR A 128 -13.22 24.40 11.99
N ALA A 129 -13.57 23.37 12.75
CA ALA A 129 -14.01 23.52 14.15
C ALA A 129 -12.90 24.14 15.02
N VAL A 130 -11.64 23.75 14.80
CA VAL A 130 -10.48 24.36 15.48
C VAL A 130 -10.33 25.83 15.10
N LEU A 131 -10.42 26.17 13.82
CA LEU A 131 -10.32 27.55 13.35
C LEU A 131 -11.46 28.42 13.88
N ALA A 132 -12.68 27.90 13.90
CA ALA A 132 -13.87 28.61 14.38
C ALA A 132 -13.81 28.89 15.89
N THR A 133 -13.26 27.96 16.68
CA THR A 133 -13.24 28.07 18.15
C THR A 133 -11.99 28.73 18.72
N LYS A 134 -10.84 28.54 18.08
CA LYS A 134 -9.53 29.02 18.58
C LYS A 134 -8.92 30.12 17.73
N GLY A 135 -9.52 30.45 16.60
CA GLY A 135 -8.95 31.35 15.60
C GLY A 135 -7.87 30.67 14.74
N PHE A 136 -7.25 31.44 13.86
CA PHE A 136 -6.23 30.90 12.96
C PHE A 136 -4.93 30.58 13.70
N GLY A 137 -4.52 29.31 13.65
CA GLY A 137 -3.23 28.83 14.14
C GLY A 137 -2.73 27.69 13.27
N TRP A 138 -1.49 27.80 12.79
CA TRP A 138 -0.87 26.73 12.01
C TRP A 138 -0.27 25.66 12.92
N LEU A 139 0.71 26.04 13.74
CA LEU A 139 1.52 25.11 14.52
C LEU A 139 0.70 24.34 15.56
N TRP A 140 0.85 23.01 15.54
CA TRP A 140 0.09 22.11 16.42
C TRP A 140 0.37 22.35 17.91
N ASN A 141 1.60 22.72 18.28
CA ASN A 141 1.99 22.95 19.68
C ASN A 141 1.30 24.19 20.29
N LYS A 142 0.74 25.06 19.44
CA LYS A 142 -0.09 26.20 19.84
C LYS A 142 -1.60 25.90 19.66
N GLY A 143 -1.96 24.65 19.41
CA GLY A 143 -3.34 24.24 19.15
C GLY A 143 -3.82 24.45 17.71
N GLY A 144 -2.90 24.60 16.75
CA GLY A 144 -3.20 24.81 15.33
C GLY A 144 -3.57 23.55 14.54
N ILE A 145 -3.79 23.73 13.23
CA ILE A 145 -4.37 22.72 12.32
C ILE A 145 -3.33 21.84 11.58
N GLU A 146 -2.03 22.08 11.76
CA GLU A 146 -0.95 21.42 11.01
C GLU A 146 -1.10 19.90 10.92
N TYR A 147 -1.29 19.20 12.05
CA TYR A 147 -1.47 17.74 12.03
C TYR A 147 -2.79 17.31 11.42
N ILE A 148 -3.85 18.11 11.53
CA ILE A 148 -5.15 17.81 10.93
C ILE A 148 -5.03 17.83 9.40
N VAL A 149 -4.33 18.84 8.86
CA VAL A 149 -4.06 18.96 7.42
C VAL A 149 -3.17 17.83 6.92
N LEU A 150 -2.09 17.51 7.65
CA LEU A 150 -1.21 16.40 7.29
C LEU A 150 -1.99 15.07 7.24
N TRP A 151 -2.79 14.80 8.27
CA TRP A 151 -3.58 13.58 8.35
C TRP A 151 -4.61 13.53 7.22
N ALA A 152 -5.28 14.64 6.91
CA ALA A 152 -6.25 14.71 5.81
C ALA A 152 -5.59 14.41 4.46
N PHE A 153 -4.39 14.97 4.24
CA PHE A 153 -3.61 14.70 3.04
C PHE A 153 -3.23 13.21 2.92
N LEU A 154 -2.73 12.61 4.01
CA LEU A 154 -2.41 11.18 4.04
C LEU A 154 -3.64 10.32 3.74
N SER A 155 -4.82 10.68 4.26
CA SER A 155 -6.06 9.97 3.96
C SER A 155 -6.43 9.98 2.48
N VAL A 156 -6.18 11.11 1.78
CA VAL A 156 -6.33 11.20 0.32
C VAL A 156 -5.31 10.33 -0.40
N VAL A 157 -4.06 10.30 0.08
CA VAL A 157 -3.01 9.44 -0.49
C VAL A 157 -3.39 7.96 -0.36
N PHE A 158 -3.92 7.53 0.79
CA PHE A 158 -4.37 6.14 0.98
C PHE A 158 -5.52 5.78 0.03
N ALA A 159 -6.48 6.69 -0.14
CA ALA A 159 -7.55 6.55 -1.10
C ALA A 159 -7.00 6.37 -2.52
N ALA A 160 -6.18 7.31 -3.00
CA ALA A 160 -5.60 7.28 -4.33
C ALA A 160 -4.78 6.00 -4.59
N GLU A 161 -4.00 5.57 -3.60
CA GLU A 161 -3.23 4.35 -3.66
C GLU A 161 -4.11 3.10 -3.78
N ALA A 162 -5.22 3.05 -3.04
CA ALA A 162 -6.15 1.92 -3.11
C ALA A 162 -6.79 1.79 -4.50
N TRP A 163 -7.13 2.91 -5.16
CA TRP A 163 -7.57 2.89 -6.56
C TRP A 163 -6.47 2.52 -7.54
N ARG A 164 -5.25 3.01 -7.32
CA ARG A 164 -4.09 2.66 -8.17
C ARG A 164 -3.83 1.16 -8.15
N ARG A 165 -3.85 0.53 -6.96
CA ARG A 165 -3.69 -0.93 -6.82
C ARG A 165 -4.78 -1.68 -7.55
N GLU A 166 -6.03 -1.25 -7.42
CA GLU A 166 -7.14 -1.88 -8.10
C GLU A 166 -7.00 -1.80 -9.62
N TRP A 167 -6.57 -0.65 -10.15
CA TRP A 167 -6.30 -0.47 -11.57
C TRP A 167 -5.19 -1.42 -12.06
N VAL A 168 -4.06 -1.47 -11.35
CA VAL A 168 -2.94 -2.37 -11.68
C VAL A 168 -3.36 -3.84 -11.63
N ALA A 169 -4.18 -4.20 -10.65
CA ALA A 169 -4.64 -5.57 -10.42
C ALA A 169 -5.70 -6.05 -11.42
N ASN A 170 -6.63 -5.17 -11.83
CA ASN A 170 -7.83 -5.56 -12.57
C ASN A 170 -7.94 -4.94 -13.95
N GLY A 171 -7.06 -3.99 -14.31
CA GLY A 171 -7.15 -3.20 -15.54
C GLY A 171 -8.39 -2.31 -15.64
N ARG A 172 -9.16 -2.17 -14.54
CA ARG A 172 -10.40 -1.39 -14.49
C ARG A 172 -10.64 -0.85 -13.09
N LEU A 173 -11.13 0.38 -12.99
CA LEU A 173 -11.62 0.95 -11.75
C LEU A 173 -13.00 0.37 -11.44
N SER A 174 -13.24 -0.03 -10.20
CA SER A 174 -14.58 -0.40 -9.76
C SER A 174 -15.00 0.40 -8.53
N LEU A 175 -16.31 0.66 -8.46
CA LEU A 175 -16.86 1.48 -7.39
C LEU A 175 -16.74 0.76 -6.05
N PHE A 176 -17.01 -0.54 -5.98
CA PHE A 176 -17.06 -1.29 -4.71
C PHE A 176 -15.91 -2.29 -4.50
N GLY A 177 -14.95 -2.36 -5.42
CA GLY A 177 -13.88 -3.35 -5.41
C GLY A 177 -14.25 -4.59 -6.21
N THR A 178 -13.29 -5.14 -6.94
CA THR A 178 -13.38 -6.51 -7.45
C THR A 178 -12.87 -7.50 -6.39
N PRO A 179 -13.50 -8.67 -6.22
CA PRO A 179 -13.18 -9.62 -5.13
C PRO A 179 -11.77 -10.22 -5.14
N ARG A 180 -10.89 -9.86 -6.09
CA ARG A 180 -9.64 -10.60 -6.31
C ARG A 180 -8.48 -10.21 -5.39
N TYR A 181 -8.63 -9.17 -4.57
CA TYR A 181 -7.58 -8.69 -3.65
C TYR A 181 -8.15 -8.08 -2.36
N ALA A 182 -9.18 -8.73 -1.80
CA ALA A 182 -9.55 -8.53 -0.39
C ALA A 182 -8.63 -9.38 0.50
#